data_AF-A5VY88-F1
#
_entry.id   AF-A5VY88-F1
#
_cell.length_a   1.000
_cell.length_b   1.000
_cell.length_c   1.000
_cell.angle_alpha   90.00
_cell.angle_beta   90.00
_cell.angle_gamma   90.00
#
_symmetry.space_group_name_H-M   'P 1'
#
loop_
_entity.id
_entity.type
_entity.pdbx_description
1 polymer ?
#
loop_
_entity_poly.entity_id
_entity_poly.type
_entity_poly.pdbx_seq_one_letter_code
_entity_poly.pdbx_strand_id
1 'polypeptide(L)'
;MNSGIPASAVIPVATAEHIEKVKCYHDDNFAAVNSALGNIEKQLRKSLSKNDDSGELTFTRLYTMMLGVWCEARLHKLLYEKGVFSEDERQFVYNKASLGERWKGALELGLKKHLGLKISDEISKKTVKFSVLNLYEEILEWISEHFEPAITLRNKIAHGQWVKPFTNTQGEWLSTNKFSICGSSIASLKGENVLTTTIKVQLIKEISVTINNLAVDSHVYKAENFDERYDVVSSIIEKLASVDYPAFKQSISGTFKAPS
;
A
#
# COMPACT_ATOMS: atom_id res chain seq x y z
N MET A 1 -52.22 2.60 -15.15
CA MET A 1 -51.36 1.79 -14.26
C MET A 1 -50.14 2.64 -13.94
N ASN A 2 -50.05 3.17 -12.72
CA ASN A 2 -48.94 4.01 -12.28
C ASN A 2 -47.69 3.17 -12.10
N SER A 3 -46.71 3.34 -12.99
CA SER A 3 -45.34 2.86 -12.79
C SER A 3 -44.65 3.76 -11.77
N GLY A 4 -44.83 3.46 -10.49
CA GLY A 4 -44.07 4.08 -9.42
C GLY A 4 -42.59 3.72 -9.56
N ILE A 5 -41.77 4.69 -9.93
CA ILE A 5 -40.31 4.63 -9.76
C ILE A 5 -40.07 4.41 -8.26
N PRO A 6 -39.30 3.39 -7.84
CA PRO A 6 -39.00 3.22 -6.43
C PRO A 6 -38.25 4.45 -5.96
N ALA A 7 -38.74 5.09 -4.89
CA ALA A 7 -38.02 6.17 -4.23
C ALA A 7 -36.61 5.66 -3.92
N SER A 8 -35.58 6.39 -4.39
CA SER A 8 -34.19 6.16 -4.03
C SER A 8 -34.12 6.08 -2.50
N ALA A 9 -33.79 4.89 -1.97
CA ALA A 9 -33.70 4.70 -0.53
C ALA A 9 -32.60 5.63 -0.02
N VAL A 10 -32.98 6.63 0.78
CA VAL A 10 -32.03 7.51 1.45
C VAL A 10 -31.18 6.63 2.37
N ILE A 11 -29.92 6.44 2.02
CA ILE A 11 -28.98 5.67 2.84
C ILE A 11 -28.77 6.47 4.14
N PRO A 12 -29.04 5.90 5.32
CA PRO A 12 -28.86 6.63 6.57
C PRO A 12 -27.39 6.98 6.79
N VAL A 13 -27.11 8.25 7.14
CA VAL A 13 -25.77 8.67 7.55
C VAL A 13 -25.41 8.00 8.88
N ALA A 14 -24.23 7.40 8.97
CA ALA A 14 -23.76 6.75 10.19
C ALA A 14 -23.62 7.75 11.35
N THR A 15 -23.96 7.34 12.57
CA THR A 15 -23.75 8.16 13.77
C THR A 15 -22.26 8.30 14.08
N ALA A 16 -21.87 9.38 14.77
CA ALA A 16 -20.49 9.57 15.21
C ALA A 16 -19.97 8.41 16.07
N GLU A 17 -20.82 7.84 16.93
CA GLU A 17 -20.53 6.65 17.74
C GLU A 17 -20.24 5.42 16.88
N HIS A 18 -20.99 5.22 15.79
CA HIS A 18 -20.75 4.11 14.88
C HIS A 18 -19.43 4.27 14.11
N ILE A 19 -19.14 5.49 13.65
CA ILE A 19 -17.88 5.81 12.96
C ILE A 19 -16.69 5.54 13.89
N GLU A 20 -16.77 5.97 15.15
CA GLU A 20 -15.72 5.71 16.14
C GLU A 20 -15.53 4.20 16.40
N LYS A 21 -16.62 3.44 16.44
CA LYS A 21 -16.56 1.98 16.58
C LYS A 21 -15.88 1.31 15.37
N VAL A 22 -16.20 1.73 14.15
CA VAL A 22 -15.54 1.23 12.92
C VAL A 22 -14.06 1.62 12.91
N LYS A 23 -13.72 2.82 13.37
CA LYS A 23 -12.32 3.23 13.57
C LYS A 23 -11.58 2.25 14.49
N CYS A 24 -12.13 1.91 15.66
CA CYS A 24 -11.51 0.94 16.56
C CYS A 24 -11.27 -0.42 15.88
N TYR A 25 -12.21 -0.89 15.06
CA TYR A 25 -12.01 -2.13 14.30
C TYR A 25 -10.85 -2.04 13.32
N HIS A 26 -10.68 -0.93 12.62
CA HIS A 26 -9.54 -0.72 11.74
C HIS A 26 -8.23 -0.59 12.50
N ASP A 27 -8.22 0.02 13.68
CA ASP A 27 -7.04 0.09 14.55
C ASP A 27 -6.60 -1.31 15.02
N ASP A 28 -7.54 -2.13 15.49
CA ASP A 28 -7.28 -3.51 15.96
C ASP A 28 -6.76 -4.39 14.81
N ASN A 29 -7.42 -4.34 13.65
CA ASN A 29 -7.00 -5.06 12.46
C ASN A 29 -5.60 -4.63 12.00
N PHE A 30 -5.33 -3.33 11.96
CA PHE A 30 -4.02 -2.80 11.58
C PHE A 30 -2.93 -3.24 12.56
N ALA A 31 -3.19 -3.21 13.87
CA ALA A 31 -2.26 -3.68 14.89
C ALA A 31 -1.91 -5.16 14.71
N ALA A 32 -2.93 -6.00 14.46
CA ALA A 32 -2.74 -7.43 14.21
C ALA A 32 -1.90 -7.69 12.94
N VAL A 33 -2.23 -7.02 11.83
CA VAL A 33 -1.48 -7.13 10.56
C VAL A 33 -0.04 -6.64 10.71
N ASN A 34 0.19 -5.53 11.42
CA ASN A 34 1.53 -5.00 11.67
C ASN A 34 2.38 -5.96 12.51
N SER A 35 1.78 -6.62 13.51
CA SER A 35 2.45 -7.67 14.29
C SER A 35 2.79 -8.88 13.41
N ALA A 36 1.86 -9.34 12.57
CA ALA A 36 2.07 -10.45 11.66
C ALA A 36 3.21 -10.17 10.66
N LEU A 37 3.29 -8.95 10.12
CA LEU A 37 4.36 -8.52 9.22
C LEU A 37 5.75 -8.72 9.85
N GLY A 38 5.95 -8.24 11.08
CA GLY A 38 7.21 -8.41 11.81
C GLY A 38 7.51 -9.86 12.19
N ASN A 39 6.48 -10.66 12.49
CA ASN A 39 6.67 -12.08 12.79
C ASN A 39 7.10 -12.89 11.57
N ILE A 40 6.54 -12.60 10.38
CA ILE A 40 6.94 -13.24 9.13
C ILE A 40 8.38 -12.90 8.78
N GLU A 41 8.80 -11.63 8.94
CA GLU A 41 10.19 -11.24 8.72
C GLU A 41 11.15 -12.04 9.61
N LYS A 42 10.82 -12.22 10.90
CA LYS A 42 11.62 -13.05 11.83
C LYS A 42 11.72 -14.50 11.37
N GLN A 43 10.63 -15.09 10.89
CA GLN A 43 10.66 -16.47 10.36
C GLN A 43 11.52 -16.57 9.09
N LEU A 44 11.42 -15.59 8.19
CA LEU A 44 12.26 -15.52 6.99
C LEU A 44 13.75 -15.47 7.35
N ARG A 45 14.14 -14.58 8.27
CA ARG A 45 15.52 -14.50 8.77
C ARG A 45 15.99 -15.79 9.43
N LYS A 46 15.09 -16.47 10.15
CA LYS A 46 15.39 -17.77 10.77
C LYS A 46 15.62 -18.86 9.71
N SER A 47 14.79 -18.95 8.67
CA SER A 47 15.03 -19.90 7.56
C SER A 47 16.35 -19.62 6.86
N LEU A 48 16.70 -18.34 6.64
CA LEU A 48 18.00 -17.95 6.09
C LEU A 48 19.17 -18.44 6.96
N SER A 49 19.12 -18.20 8.27
CA SER A 49 20.17 -18.64 9.19
C SER A 49 20.37 -20.16 9.22
N LYS A 50 19.34 -20.93 8.85
CA LYS A 50 19.36 -22.40 8.84
C LYS A 50 19.68 -22.97 7.46
N ASN A 51 19.91 -22.14 6.44
CA ASN A 51 20.01 -22.56 5.04
C ASN A 51 18.79 -23.38 4.58
N ASP A 52 17.60 -23.02 5.07
CA ASP A 52 16.32 -23.65 4.70
C ASP A 52 15.74 -22.93 3.48
N ASP A 53 16.13 -23.38 2.27
CA ASP A 53 15.71 -22.76 1.00
C ASP A 53 14.19 -22.81 0.79
N SER A 54 13.53 -23.88 1.26
CA SER A 54 12.07 -24.02 1.13
C SER A 54 11.33 -23.02 2.02
N GLY A 55 11.79 -22.88 3.27
CA GLY A 55 11.28 -21.87 4.19
C GLY A 55 11.62 -20.45 3.75
N GLU A 56 12.82 -20.20 3.22
CA GLU A 56 13.20 -18.90 2.65
C GLU A 56 12.21 -18.48 1.55
N LEU A 57 11.96 -19.35 0.57
CA LEU A 57 11.02 -19.06 -0.50
C LEU A 57 9.61 -18.83 0.05
N THR A 58 9.14 -19.71 0.94
CA THR A 58 7.80 -19.63 1.51
C THR A 58 7.60 -18.34 2.29
N PHE A 59 8.49 -18.02 3.22
CA PHE A 59 8.38 -16.82 4.04
C PHE A 59 8.65 -15.54 3.25
N THR A 60 9.46 -15.58 2.19
CA THR A 60 9.57 -14.45 1.25
C THR A 60 8.22 -14.15 0.59
N ARG A 61 7.53 -15.18 0.08
CA ARG A 61 6.19 -15.01 -0.52
C ARG A 61 5.18 -14.49 0.50
N LEU A 62 5.17 -15.04 1.71
CA LEU A 62 4.29 -14.56 2.78
C LEU A 62 4.62 -13.13 3.20
N TYR A 63 5.89 -12.74 3.22
CA TYR A 63 6.30 -11.39 3.60
C TYR A 63 5.87 -10.37 2.55
N THR A 64 6.10 -10.65 1.27
CA THR A 64 5.63 -9.82 0.15
C THR A 64 4.09 -9.72 0.15
N MET A 65 3.37 -10.82 0.39
CA MET A 65 1.92 -10.80 0.50
C MET A 65 1.46 -9.93 1.68
N MET A 66 2.09 -10.10 2.84
CA MET A 66 1.74 -9.36 4.04
C MET A 66 2.01 -7.87 3.91
N LEU A 67 3.02 -7.45 3.14
CA LEU A 67 3.23 -6.04 2.81
C LEU A 67 2.01 -5.44 2.09
N GLY A 68 1.45 -6.14 1.10
CA GLY A 68 0.23 -5.65 0.44
C GLY A 68 -0.99 -5.63 1.36
N VAL A 69 -1.13 -6.62 2.26
CA VAL A 69 -2.20 -6.63 3.29
C VAL A 69 -2.02 -5.49 4.28
N TRP A 70 -0.78 -5.19 4.69
CA TRP A 70 -0.45 -4.05 5.54
C TRP A 70 -0.81 -2.73 4.87
N CYS A 71 -0.49 -2.59 3.58
CA CYS A 71 -0.81 -1.39 2.79
C CYS A 71 -2.33 -1.14 2.74
N GLU A 72 -3.13 -2.20 2.57
CA GLU A 72 -4.59 -2.15 2.62
C GLU A 72 -5.11 -1.74 4.01
N ALA A 73 -4.64 -2.40 5.06
CA ALA A 73 -5.05 -2.11 6.44
C ALA A 73 -4.69 -0.68 6.86
N ARG A 74 -3.52 -0.16 6.45
CA ARG A 74 -3.09 1.21 6.77
C ARG A 74 -4.00 2.25 6.14
N LEU A 75 -4.44 2.02 4.90
CA LEU A 75 -5.38 2.90 4.21
C LEU A 75 -6.71 2.95 4.96
N HIS A 76 -7.27 1.80 5.33
CA HIS A 76 -8.52 1.76 6.09
C HIS A 76 -8.41 2.53 7.40
N LYS A 77 -7.29 2.37 8.11
CA LYS A 77 -7.02 3.16 9.32
C LYS A 77 -7.01 4.66 9.03
N LEU A 78 -6.28 5.12 8.00
CA LEU A 78 -6.23 6.53 7.58
C LEU A 78 -7.63 7.09 7.31
N LEU A 79 -8.49 6.33 6.61
CA LEU A 79 -9.84 6.76 6.24
C LEU A 79 -10.77 7.04 7.43
N TYR A 80 -10.46 6.47 8.59
CA TYR A 80 -11.22 6.63 9.82
C TYR A 80 -10.46 7.39 10.91
N GLU A 81 -9.29 7.97 10.61
CA GLU A 81 -8.63 8.87 11.54
C GLU A 81 -9.54 10.10 11.82
N LYS A 82 -9.57 10.50 13.10
CA LYS A 82 -10.57 11.46 13.59
C LYS A 82 -10.41 12.81 12.89
N GLY A 83 -11.48 13.29 12.28
CA GLY A 83 -11.51 14.59 11.60
C GLY A 83 -10.83 14.62 10.23
N VAL A 84 -10.30 13.48 9.75
CA VAL A 84 -9.59 13.43 8.47
C VAL A 84 -10.57 13.39 7.31
N PHE A 85 -11.46 12.40 7.25
CA PHE A 85 -12.43 12.26 6.17
C PHE A 85 -13.88 12.22 6.68
N SER A 86 -14.81 12.77 5.90
CA SER A 86 -16.26 12.62 6.05
C SER A 86 -16.75 11.30 5.45
N GLU A 87 -18.03 10.98 5.62
CA GLU A 87 -18.64 9.79 4.98
C GLU A 87 -18.58 9.88 3.45
N ASP A 88 -18.90 11.04 2.86
CA ASP A 88 -18.84 11.24 1.40
C ASP A 88 -17.40 11.11 0.87
N GLU A 89 -16.42 11.62 1.62
CA GLU A 89 -14.99 11.51 1.31
C GLU A 89 -14.51 10.05 1.41
N ARG A 90 -14.93 9.31 2.44
CA ARG A 90 -14.68 7.86 2.55
C ARG A 90 -15.30 7.10 1.38
N GLN A 91 -16.55 7.41 1.03
CA GLN A 91 -17.26 6.79 -0.08
C GLN A 91 -16.53 7.04 -1.41
N PHE A 92 -16.05 8.27 -1.64
CA PHE A 92 -15.25 8.61 -2.81
C PHE A 92 -14.02 7.71 -2.94
N VAL A 93 -13.31 7.47 -1.83
CA VAL A 93 -12.14 6.59 -1.82
C VAL A 93 -12.55 5.13 -2.02
N TYR A 94 -13.50 4.62 -1.24
CA TYR A 94 -13.91 3.20 -1.30
C TYR A 94 -14.44 2.76 -2.67
N ASN A 95 -15.06 3.67 -3.41
CA ASN A 95 -15.59 3.41 -4.74
C ASN A 95 -14.54 3.39 -5.86
N LYS A 96 -13.25 3.65 -5.57
CA LYS A 96 -12.18 3.43 -6.55
C LYS A 96 -11.92 1.93 -6.75
N ALA A 97 -11.61 1.54 -7.98
CA ALA A 97 -11.62 0.15 -8.42
C ALA A 97 -10.47 -0.68 -7.80
N SER A 98 -9.28 -0.11 -7.69
CA SER A 98 -8.10 -0.77 -7.14
C SER A 98 -7.57 -0.10 -5.88
N LEU A 99 -6.85 -0.87 -5.05
CA LEU A 99 -6.20 -0.33 -3.84
C LEU A 99 -5.21 0.81 -4.15
N GLY A 100 -4.50 0.75 -5.29
CA GLY A 100 -3.63 1.84 -5.75
C GLY A 100 -4.43 3.13 -6.00
N GLU A 101 -5.55 3.03 -6.74
CA GLU A 101 -6.43 4.18 -6.97
C GLU A 101 -7.08 4.71 -5.68
N ARG A 102 -7.35 3.84 -4.71
CA ARG A 102 -7.85 4.27 -3.40
C ARG A 102 -6.81 5.10 -2.65
N TRP A 103 -5.54 4.70 -2.67
CA TRP A 103 -4.45 5.52 -2.12
C TRP A 103 -4.30 6.86 -2.85
N LYS A 104 -4.37 6.85 -4.18
CA LYS A 104 -4.37 8.09 -4.99
C LYS A 104 -5.56 8.99 -4.62
N GLY A 105 -6.74 8.42 -4.43
CA GLY A 105 -7.93 9.15 -3.99
C GLY A 105 -7.81 9.72 -2.58
N ALA A 106 -7.19 8.99 -1.64
CA ALA A 106 -6.93 9.49 -0.29
C ALA A 106 -5.94 10.66 -0.30
N LEU A 107 -4.88 10.58 -1.12
CA LEU A 107 -3.94 11.68 -1.36
C LEU A 107 -4.66 12.90 -1.94
N GLU A 108 -5.46 12.70 -3.00
CA GLU A 108 -6.21 13.75 -3.68
C GLU A 108 -7.12 14.50 -2.70
N LEU A 109 -7.87 13.77 -1.87
CA LEU A 109 -8.73 14.38 -0.86
C LEU A 109 -7.94 15.07 0.24
N GLY A 110 -6.85 14.46 0.74
CA GLY A 110 -5.99 15.06 1.74
C GLY A 110 -5.45 16.41 1.27
N LEU A 111 -4.98 16.48 0.01
CA LEU A 111 -4.50 17.72 -0.59
C LEU A 111 -5.61 18.75 -0.79
N LYS A 112 -6.79 18.32 -1.27
CA LYS A 112 -7.95 19.22 -1.42
C LYS A 112 -8.32 19.87 -0.09
N LYS A 113 -8.35 19.10 1.00
CA LYS A 113 -8.63 19.61 2.35
C LYS A 113 -7.56 20.60 2.81
N HIS A 114 -6.28 20.27 2.62
CA HIS A 114 -5.16 21.16 2.89
C HIS A 114 -5.30 22.52 2.20
N LEU A 115 -5.83 22.53 0.98
CA LEU A 115 -6.01 23.74 0.18
C LEU A 115 -7.39 24.39 0.32
N GLY A 116 -8.31 23.82 1.11
CA GLY A 116 -9.70 24.28 1.22
C GLY A 116 -10.54 24.09 -0.05
N LEU A 117 -10.14 23.18 -0.92
CA LEU A 117 -10.85 22.81 -2.15
C LEU A 117 -12.00 21.82 -1.87
N LYS A 118 -13.03 21.86 -2.70
CA LYS A 118 -14.14 20.90 -2.67
C LYS A 118 -13.74 19.59 -3.34
N ILE A 119 -14.45 18.51 -3.00
CA ILE A 119 -14.26 17.17 -3.61
C ILE A 119 -14.34 17.25 -5.15
N SER A 120 -15.25 18.07 -5.69
CA SER A 120 -15.47 18.25 -7.14
C SER A 120 -14.38 19.03 -7.86
N ASP A 121 -13.52 19.75 -7.14
CA ASP A 121 -12.52 20.62 -7.77
C ASP A 121 -11.40 19.77 -8.37
N GLU A 122 -10.90 20.15 -9.54
CA GLU A 122 -9.76 19.46 -10.17
C GLU A 122 -8.45 19.99 -9.59
N ILE A 123 -7.47 19.11 -9.33
CA ILE A 123 -6.10 19.53 -8.99
C ILE A 123 -5.34 19.72 -10.30
N SER A 124 -5.01 20.96 -10.64
CA SER A 124 -4.36 21.31 -11.90
C SER A 124 -3.54 22.60 -11.76
N LYS A 125 -2.75 22.93 -12.80
CA LYS A 125 -2.02 24.20 -12.91
C LYS A 125 -2.90 25.45 -12.79
N LYS A 126 -4.22 25.31 -12.96
CA LYS A 126 -5.19 26.42 -12.85
C LYS A 126 -5.72 26.60 -11.42
N THR A 127 -5.69 25.54 -10.62
CA THR A 127 -6.33 25.51 -9.30
C THR A 127 -5.32 25.52 -8.16
N VAL A 128 -4.09 25.08 -8.41
CA VAL A 128 -3.02 25.03 -7.40
C VAL A 128 -1.72 25.66 -7.89
N LYS A 129 -0.85 26.06 -6.95
CA LYS A 129 0.48 26.60 -7.25
C LYS A 129 1.40 25.49 -7.80
N PHE A 130 2.41 25.89 -8.56
CA PHE A 130 3.40 24.98 -9.15
C PHE A 130 4.03 24.01 -8.14
N SER A 131 4.49 24.49 -6.98
CA SER A 131 5.10 23.64 -5.95
C SER A 131 4.16 22.58 -5.41
N VAL A 132 2.89 22.94 -5.20
CA VAL A 132 1.85 22.03 -4.71
C VAL A 132 1.51 20.96 -5.75
N LEU A 133 1.46 21.35 -7.03
CA LEU A 133 1.22 20.40 -8.11
C LEU A 133 2.37 19.38 -8.22
N ASN A 134 3.62 19.83 -8.18
CA ASN A 134 4.76 18.92 -8.26
C ASN A 134 4.82 17.96 -7.07
N LEU A 135 4.56 18.45 -5.85
CA LEU A 135 4.45 17.59 -4.66
C LEU A 135 3.39 16.50 -4.87
N TYR A 136 2.22 16.88 -5.39
CA TYR A 136 1.15 15.94 -5.66
C TYR A 136 1.54 14.89 -6.71
N GLU A 137 2.10 15.34 -7.83
CA GLU A 137 2.57 14.47 -8.92
C GLU A 137 3.66 13.50 -8.44
N GLU A 138 4.59 13.97 -7.62
CA GLU A 138 5.67 13.15 -7.02
C GLU A 138 5.11 12.04 -6.13
N ILE A 139 4.17 12.37 -5.23
CA ILE A 139 3.57 11.33 -4.37
C ILE A 139 2.72 10.36 -5.21
N LEU A 140 2.05 10.82 -6.26
CA LEU A 140 1.34 9.95 -7.20
C LEU A 140 2.30 8.98 -7.91
N GLU A 141 3.49 9.45 -8.27
CA GLU A 141 4.56 8.63 -8.84
C GLU A 141 5.01 7.57 -7.83
N TRP A 142 5.32 7.95 -6.58
CA TRP A 142 5.68 6.98 -5.53
C TRP A 142 4.61 5.89 -5.31
N ILE A 143 3.33 6.26 -5.35
CA ILE A 143 2.24 5.26 -5.26
C ILE A 143 2.29 4.33 -6.47
N SER A 144 2.44 4.87 -7.68
CA SER A 144 2.45 4.10 -8.93
C SER A 144 3.67 3.17 -9.01
N GLU A 145 4.85 3.63 -8.56
CA GLU A 145 6.10 2.89 -8.66
C GLU A 145 6.32 1.90 -7.51
N HIS A 146 5.70 2.11 -6.35
CA HIS A 146 5.99 1.32 -5.16
C HIS A 146 4.77 0.60 -4.57
N PHE A 147 3.60 1.24 -4.55
CA PHE A 147 2.40 0.62 -3.99
C PHE A 147 1.81 -0.35 -5.01
N GLU A 148 1.60 0.07 -6.26
CA GLU A 148 0.96 -0.76 -7.27
C GLU A 148 1.71 -2.08 -7.55
N PRO A 149 3.06 -2.12 -7.62
CA PRO A 149 3.79 -3.38 -7.76
C PRO A 149 3.63 -4.28 -6.53
N ALA A 150 3.67 -3.74 -5.31
CA ALA A 150 3.47 -4.51 -4.08
C ALA A 150 2.05 -5.10 -4.00
N ILE A 151 1.04 -4.32 -4.37
CA ILE A 151 -0.37 -4.75 -4.44
C ILE A 151 -0.55 -5.83 -5.50
N THR A 152 0.04 -5.64 -6.67
CA THR A 152 0.00 -6.62 -7.77
C THR A 152 0.59 -7.94 -7.31
N LEU A 153 1.78 -7.93 -6.70
CA LEU A 153 2.42 -9.14 -6.18
C LEU A 153 1.57 -9.82 -5.09
N ARG A 154 1.01 -9.04 -4.15
CA ARG A 154 0.09 -9.57 -3.13
C ARG A 154 -1.09 -10.30 -3.77
N ASN A 155 -1.70 -9.73 -4.81
CA ASN A 155 -2.81 -10.37 -5.51
C ASN A 155 -2.39 -11.68 -6.19
N LYS A 156 -1.24 -11.70 -6.88
CA LYS A 156 -0.72 -12.94 -7.49
C LYS A 156 -0.48 -14.04 -6.45
N ILE A 157 0.15 -13.69 -5.31
CA ILE A 157 0.46 -14.64 -4.23
C ILE A 157 -0.83 -15.14 -3.56
N ALA A 158 -1.77 -14.26 -3.24
CA ALA A 158 -3.05 -14.62 -2.62
C ALA A 158 -3.90 -15.55 -3.52
N HIS A 159 -3.75 -15.44 -4.85
CA HIS A 159 -4.40 -16.35 -5.81
C HIS A 159 -3.60 -17.65 -6.07
N GLY A 160 -2.57 -17.95 -5.27
CA GLY A 160 -1.78 -19.18 -5.41
C GLY A 160 -0.77 -19.15 -6.57
N GLN A 161 -0.57 -18.01 -7.23
CA GLN A 161 0.31 -17.90 -8.40
C GLN A 161 1.76 -17.62 -8.02
N TRP A 162 2.37 -18.52 -7.22
CA TRP A 162 3.66 -18.27 -6.56
C TRP A 162 4.88 -18.46 -7.49
N VAL A 163 4.70 -19.21 -8.57
CA VAL A 163 5.76 -19.57 -9.54
C VAL A 163 5.42 -19.09 -10.95
N LYS A 164 4.16 -19.23 -11.38
CA LYS A 164 3.67 -18.86 -12.72
C LYS A 164 2.47 -17.90 -12.61
N PRO A 165 2.71 -16.61 -12.29
CA PRO A 165 1.69 -15.57 -12.36
C PRO A 165 1.04 -15.50 -13.73
N PHE A 166 -0.29 -15.40 -13.78
CA PHE A 166 -1.03 -15.18 -15.01
C PHE A 166 -1.23 -13.69 -15.28
N THR A 167 -1.38 -13.30 -16.55
CA THR A 167 -1.76 -11.93 -16.92
C THR A 167 -3.22 -11.64 -16.59
N ASN A 168 -4.09 -12.65 -16.74
CA ASN A 168 -5.53 -12.54 -16.54
C ASN A 168 -5.87 -12.18 -15.09
N THR A 169 -6.90 -11.35 -14.95
CA THR A 169 -7.53 -10.95 -13.67
C THR A 169 -8.78 -11.79 -13.42
N GLN A 170 -9.27 -11.79 -12.18
CA GLN A 170 -10.55 -12.44 -11.85
C GLN A 170 -11.70 -11.68 -12.52
N GLY A 171 -12.64 -12.40 -13.14
CA GLY A 171 -13.88 -11.83 -13.70
C GLY A 171 -13.97 -11.76 -15.22
N GLU A 172 -12.88 -12.01 -15.96
CA GLU A 172 -12.86 -11.93 -17.43
C GLU A 172 -12.52 -13.28 -18.09
N TRP A 173 -13.09 -14.38 -17.59
CA TRP A 173 -12.89 -15.68 -18.21
C TRP A 173 -13.63 -15.73 -19.55
N LEU A 174 -12.88 -15.85 -20.64
CA LEU A 174 -13.41 -16.02 -22.00
C LEU A 174 -13.04 -17.38 -22.58
N SER A 175 -11.78 -17.79 -22.45
CA SER A 175 -11.26 -19.05 -22.99
C SER A 175 -9.90 -19.38 -22.40
N THR A 176 -9.59 -20.68 -22.26
CA THR A 176 -8.25 -21.18 -21.87
C THR A 176 -7.15 -20.65 -22.79
N ASN A 177 -7.43 -20.42 -24.08
CA ASN A 177 -6.45 -19.91 -25.05
C ASN A 177 -6.00 -18.46 -24.74
N LYS A 178 -6.70 -17.74 -23.87
CA LYS A 178 -6.31 -16.39 -23.43
C LYS A 178 -5.45 -16.39 -22.16
N PHE A 179 -5.15 -17.55 -21.58
CA PHE A 179 -4.21 -17.62 -20.46
C PHE A 179 -2.79 -17.37 -20.94
N SER A 180 -2.13 -16.38 -20.35
CA SER A 180 -0.71 -16.14 -20.57
C SER A 180 0.02 -15.86 -19.27
N ILE A 181 1.32 -16.17 -19.26
CA ILE A 181 2.19 -15.94 -18.11
C ILE A 181 2.60 -14.47 -18.07
N CYS A 182 2.49 -13.85 -16.90
CA CYS A 182 2.95 -12.49 -16.66
C CYS A 182 4.47 -12.49 -16.36
N GLY A 183 5.28 -12.27 -17.38
CA GLY A 183 6.75 -12.27 -17.26
C GLY A 183 7.29 -11.24 -16.27
N SER A 184 6.71 -10.04 -16.22
CA SER A 184 7.09 -8.99 -15.26
C SER A 184 6.81 -9.39 -13.81
N SER A 185 5.70 -10.09 -13.55
CA SER A 185 5.41 -10.63 -12.21
C SER A 185 6.37 -11.74 -11.82
N ILE A 186 6.82 -12.59 -12.77
CA ILE A 186 7.89 -13.58 -12.50
C ILE A 186 9.18 -12.87 -12.09
N ALA A 187 9.62 -11.88 -12.86
CA ALA A 187 10.83 -11.13 -12.56
C ALA A 187 10.73 -10.45 -11.19
N SER A 188 9.59 -9.82 -10.91
CA SER A 188 9.33 -9.16 -9.63
C SER A 188 9.37 -10.14 -8.46
N LEU A 189 8.70 -11.29 -8.56
CA LEU A 189 8.75 -12.34 -7.54
C LEU A 189 10.15 -12.91 -7.31
N LYS A 190 11.00 -12.95 -8.34
CA LYS A 190 12.40 -13.37 -8.21
C LYS A 190 13.28 -12.31 -7.54
N GLY A 191 12.94 -11.02 -7.70
CA GLY A 191 13.62 -9.91 -7.04
C GLY A 191 13.25 -9.74 -5.56
N GLU A 192 12.14 -10.32 -5.12
CA GLU A 192 11.76 -10.33 -3.70
C GLU A 192 12.67 -11.22 -2.86
N ASN A 193 13.17 -10.66 -1.77
CA ASN A 193 13.95 -11.32 -0.73
C ASN A 193 13.83 -10.50 0.56
N VAL A 194 14.41 -10.99 1.67
CA VAL A 194 14.26 -10.31 2.97
C VAL A 194 14.72 -8.84 2.94
N LEU A 195 15.77 -8.48 2.19
CA LEU A 195 16.25 -7.11 2.13
C LEU A 195 15.31 -6.24 1.31
N THR A 196 15.01 -6.66 0.07
CA THR A 196 14.16 -5.87 -0.83
C THR A 196 12.76 -5.69 -0.25
N THR A 197 12.16 -6.73 0.32
CA THR A 197 10.84 -6.62 0.96
C THR A 197 10.88 -5.76 2.22
N THR A 198 11.93 -5.84 3.06
CA THR A 198 12.06 -4.98 4.25
C THR A 198 12.22 -3.50 3.88
N ILE A 199 13.02 -3.20 2.86
CA ILE A 199 13.19 -1.83 2.38
C ILE A 199 11.87 -1.32 1.79
N LYS A 200 11.14 -2.13 1.02
CA LYS A 200 9.80 -1.78 0.51
C LYS A 200 8.78 -1.55 1.64
N VAL A 201 8.82 -2.33 2.72
CA VAL A 201 8.02 -2.09 3.93
C VAL A 201 8.34 -0.71 4.50
N GLN A 202 9.61 -0.35 4.63
CA GLN A 202 10.03 0.96 5.10
C GLN A 202 9.54 2.07 4.16
N LEU A 203 9.75 1.91 2.86
CA LEU A 203 9.34 2.87 1.83
C LEU A 203 7.84 3.16 1.87
N ILE A 204 7.02 2.11 1.85
CA ILE A 204 5.56 2.22 1.88
C ILE A 204 5.08 2.85 3.19
N LYS A 205 5.74 2.56 4.32
CA LYS A 205 5.46 3.22 5.60
C LYS A 205 5.72 4.73 5.52
N GLU A 206 6.87 5.13 5.00
CA GLU A 206 7.22 6.55 4.91
C GLU A 206 6.30 7.31 3.93
N ILE A 207 5.97 6.73 2.78
CA ILE A 207 4.99 7.33 1.86
C ILE A 207 3.61 7.44 2.52
N SER A 208 3.17 6.41 3.25
CA SER A 208 1.91 6.45 3.98
C SER A 208 1.88 7.55 5.05
N VAL A 209 3.00 7.80 5.73
CA VAL A 209 3.15 8.91 6.69
C VAL A 209 3.06 10.25 5.97
N THR A 210 3.70 10.41 4.82
CA THR A 210 3.61 11.65 4.02
C THR A 210 2.16 11.96 3.63
N ILE A 211 1.41 10.97 3.15
CA ILE A 211 -0.02 11.11 2.82
C ILE A 211 -0.85 11.43 4.07
N ASN A 212 -0.54 10.77 5.19
CA ASN A 212 -1.23 10.99 6.45
C ASN A 212 -1.02 12.42 6.98
N ASN A 213 0.21 12.92 6.97
CA ASN A 213 0.53 14.26 7.45
C ASN A 213 -0.19 15.32 6.60
N LEU A 214 -0.28 15.10 5.28
CA LEU A 214 -1.03 15.98 4.40
C LEU A 214 -2.54 15.99 4.73
N ALA A 215 -3.10 14.83 5.07
CA ALA A 215 -4.53 14.68 5.34
C ALA A 215 -4.93 15.11 6.77
N VAL A 216 -4.14 14.76 7.79
CA VAL A 216 -4.41 14.98 9.22
C VAL A 216 -3.94 16.36 9.66
N ASP A 217 -2.68 16.71 9.36
CA ASP A 217 -2.04 17.95 9.81
C ASP A 217 -2.14 19.03 8.73
N SER A 218 -3.22 19.01 7.96
CA SER A 218 -3.41 19.81 6.75
C SER A 218 -3.35 21.33 6.97
N HIS A 219 -3.39 21.82 8.20
CA HIS A 219 -3.23 23.24 8.51
C HIS A 219 -1.78 23.62 8.89
N VAL A 220 -0.95 22.62 9.21
CA VAL A 220 0.45 22.79 9.68
C VAL A 220 1.45 22.30 8.64
N TYR A 221 1.07 21.33 7.80
CA TYR A 221 1.96 20.72 6.82
C TYR A 221 2.36 21.72 5.72
N LYS A 222 3.64 22.09 5.68
CA LYS A 222 4.19 23.05 4.71
C LYS A 222 5.10 22.36 3.69
N ALA A 223 5.55 23.14 2.70
CA ALA A 223 6.50 22.68 1.70
C ALA A 223 7.80 22.16 2.33
N GLU A 224 8.31 22.82 3.37
CA GLU A 224 9.52 22.38 4.07
C GLU A 224 9.33 21.02 4.74
N ASN A 225 8.12 20.74 5.24
CA ASN A 225 7.81 19.40 5.75
C ASN A 225 7.86 18.37 4.64
N PHE A 226 7.45 18.70 3.42
CA PHE A 226 7.56 17.78 2.30
C PHE A 226 9.01 17.52 1.88
N ASP A 227 9.86 18.54 1.85
CA ASP A 227 11.28 18.36 1.50
C ASP A 227 11.96 17.36 2.45
N GLU A 228 11.71 17.46 3.76
CA GLU A 228 12.20 16.48 4.75
C GLU A 228 11.68 15.06 4.46
N ARG A 229 10.41 14.93 4.07
CA ARG A 229 9.82 13.64 3.70
C ARG A 229 10.37 13.10 2.39
N TYR A 230 10.60 13.97 1.42
CA TYR A 230 11.18 13.66 0.12
C TYR A 230 12.58 13.10 0.27
N ASP A 231 13.43 13.72 1.10
CA ASP A 231 14.78 13.24 1.36
C ASP A 231 14.78 11.83 1.99
N VAL A 232 13.89 11.60 2.95
CA VAL A 232 13.73 10.28 3.58
C VAL A 232 13.28 9.23 2.56
N VAL A 233 12.26 9.53 1.76
CA VAL A 233 11.74 8.61 0.74
C VAL A 233 12.78 8.31 -0.33
N SER A 234 13.44 9.35 -0.86
CA SER A 234 14.48 9.24 -1.88
C SER A 234 15.65 8.40 -1.41
N SER A 235 16.12 8.61 -0.17
CA SER A 235 17.19 7.79 0.42
C SER A 235 16.82 6.30 0.49
N ILE A 236 15.56 5.98 0.79
CA ILE A 236 15.08 4.59 0.82
C ILE A 236 14.99 4.02 -0.59
N ILE A 237 14.61 4.80 -1.59
CA ILE A 237 14.59 4.41 -3.01
C ILE A 237 16.01 4.08 -3.50
N GLU A 238 16.98 4.95 -3.23
CA GLU A 238 18.39 4.72 -3.56
C GLU A 238 18.94 3.45 -2.88
N LYS A 239 18.57 3.24 -1.61
CA LYS A 239 18.92 2.02 -0.87
C LYS A 239 18.30 0.78 -1.50
N LEU A 240 17.06 0.85 -2.00
CA LEU A 240 16.39 -0.26 -2.68
C LEU A 240 17.11 -0.63 -3.98
N ALA A 241 17.56 0.37 -4.74
CA ALA A 241 18.27 0.18 -6.00
C ALA A 241 19.68 -0.43 -5.81
N SER A 242 20.30 -0.22 -4.65
CA SER A 242 21.68 -0.64 -4.35
C SER A 242 21.78 -1.95 -3.55
N VAL A 243 20.68 -2.70 -3.39
CA VAL A 243 20.66 -3.94 -2.59
C VAL A 243 21.53 -5.04 -3.21
N ASP A 244 22.55 -5.48 -2.46
CA ASP A 244 23.31 -6.70 -2.75
C ASP A 244 22.83 -7.87 -1.87
N TYR A 245 21.80 -8.57 -2.34
CA TYR A 245 21.25 -9.71 -1.64
C TYR A 245 22.22 -10.91 -1.56
N PRO A 246 22.95 -11.29 -2.63
CA PRO A 246 23.94 -12.36 -2.56
C PRO A 246 24.99 -12.15 -1.46
N ALA A 247 25.59 -10.96 -1.36
CA ALA A 247 26.56 -10.65 -0.32
C ALA A 247 25.93 -10.75 1.09
N PHE A 248 24.71 -10.24 1.25
CA PHE A 248 23.98 -10.35 2.50
C PHE A 248 23.70 -11.81 2.90
N LYS A 249 23.23 -12.64 1.97
CA LYS A 249 22.91 -14.05 2.25
C LYS A 249 24.16 -14.82 2.70
N GLN A 250 25.32 -14.53 2.10
CA GLN A 250 26.60 -15.11 2.52
C GLN A 250 26.96 -14.73 3.96
N SER A 251 26.74 -13.47 4.36
CA SER A 251 27.06 -12.99 5.71
C SER A 251 26.23 -13.67 6.82
N ILE A 252 24.94 -13.95 6.56
CA ILE A 252 24.03 -14.57 7.53
C ILE A 252 24.23 -16.08 7.63
N SER A 253 24.58 -16.73 6.53
CA SER A 253 24.78 -18.19 6.51
C SER A 253 26.02 -18.60 7.32
N GLY A 254 27.03 -17.73 7.40
CA GLY A 254 28.25 -17.97 8.17
C GLY A 254 28.12 -17.79 9.70
N THR A 255 26.99 -17.28 10.20
CA THR A 255 26.79 -17.01 11.64
C THR A 255 26.18 -18.19 12.41
N PHE A 256 25.66 -19.21 11.72
CA PHE A 256 25.07 -20.39 12.35
C PHE A 256 26.15 -21.44 12.68
N LYS A 257 26.56 -21.53 13.95
CA LYS A 257 27.27 -22.70 14.47
C LYS A 257 26.22 -23.75 14.86
N ALA A 258 26.25 -24.92 14.21
CA ALA A 258 25.44 -26.04 14.65
C ALA A 258 25.80 -26.39 16.12
N PRO A 259 24.81 -26.74 16.97
CA PRO A 259 25.13 -27.27 18.29
C PRO A 259 26.02 -28.51 18.14
N SER A 260 27.09 -28.53 18.93
CA SER A 260 28.02 -29.66 19.03
C SER A 260 27.37 -30.83 19.75
#